data_AF-A0A2V7KS69-F1
#
_entry.id   AF-A0A2V7KS69-F1
#
_cell.length_a   1.000
_cell.length_b   1.000
_cell.length_c   1.000
_cell.angle_alpha   90.00
_cell.angle_beta   90.00
_cell.angle_gamma   90.00
#
_symmetry.space_group_name_H-M   'P 1'
#
loop_
_entity.id
_entity.type
_entity.pdbx_description
1 polymer ?
#
loop_
_entity_poly.entity_id
_entity_poly.type
_entity_poly.pdbx_seq_one_letter_code
_entity_poly.pdbx_strand_id
1 'polypeptide(L)'
;MPQAMVTVRAATPAERGDWDQLVARFPNCRIVHKRAWIEWLEACGCGTPLYLVFEQAGEIVAAIPGLLVRLGLLRLYGSPLPGWQTPAMGP
;
A
#
# COMPACT_ATOMS: atom_id res chain seq x y z
N MET A 1 22.28 11.71 -19.67
CA MET A 1 22.42 10.89 -18.44
C MET A 1 21.47 9.71 -18.56
N PRO A 2 21.90 8.45 -18.41
CA PRO A 2 20.95 7.34 -18.38
C PRO A 2 20.01 7.52 -17.17
N GLN A 3 18.70 7.43 -17.42
CA GLN A 3 17.70 7.50 -16.36
C GLN A 3 17.86 6.25 -15.47
N ALA A 4 18.08 6.44 -14.17
CA ALA A 4 18.22 5.33 -13.25
C ALA A 4 16.94 4.48 -13.26
N MET A 5 17.09 3.15 -13.37
CA MET A 5 15.96 2.22 -13.37
C MET A 5 15.24 2.25 -12.02
N VAL A 6 13.91 2.29 -12.05
CA VAL A 6 13.08 2.16 -10.85
C VAL A 6 12.78 0.68 -10.63
N THR A 7 13.01 0.18 -9.42
CA THR A 7 12.64 -1.17 -9.00
C THR A 7 11.47 -1.11 -8.03
N VAL A 8 10.60 -2.12 -8.08
CA VAL A 8 9.47 -2.25 -7.15
C VAL A 8 9.71 -3.47 -6.28
N ARG A 9 9.60 -3.29 -4.96
CA ARG A 9 9.77 -4.38 -3.99
C ARG A 9 8.79 -4.26 -2.84
N ALA A 10 8.61 -5.36 -2.13
CA ALA A 10 7.96 -5.32 -0.83
C ALA A 10 8.76 -4.46 0.15
N ALA A 11 8.06 -3.70 0.98
CA ALA A 11 8.65 -3.04 2.12
C ALA A 11 9.24 -4.08 3.08
N THR A 12 10.41 -3.79 3.62
CA THR A 12 11.04 -4.55 4.69
C THR A 12 10.21 -4.46 5.98
N PRO A 13 10.43 -5.36 6.96
CA PRO A 13 9.74 -5.27 8.25
C PRO A 13 9.94 -3.93 8.96
N ALA A 14 11.13 -3.33 8.87
CA ALA A 14 11.42 -2.02 9.45
C ALA A 14 10.65 -0.89 8.73
N GLU A 15 10.69 -0.86 7.39
CA GLU A 15 9.92 0.12 6.59
C GLU A 15 8.41 -0.02 6.81
N ARG A 16 7.90 -1.24 7.04
CA ARG A 16 6.51 -1.48 7.41
C ARG A 16 6.19 -1.03 8.84
N GLY A 17 7.13 -1.16 9.77
CA GLY A 17 7.03 -0.65 11.13
C GLY A 17 6.88 0.87 11.15
N ASP A 18 7.71 1.56 10.37
CA ASP A 18 7.77 3.02 10.25
C ASP A 18 6.97 3.56 9.04
N TRP A 19 5.98 2.80 8.58
CA TRP A 19 5.30 3.06 7.31
C TRP A 19 4.70 4.46 7.25
N ASP A 20 4.05 4.89 8.34
CA ASP A 20 3.36 6.17 8.40
C ASP A 20 4.32 7.36 8.30
N GLN A 21 5.54 7.23 8.86
CA GLN A 21 6.63 8.19 8.74
C GLN A 21 7.19 8.18 7.31
N LEU A 22 7.38 6.99 6.73
CA LEU A 22 7.85 6.83 5.37
C LEU A 22 6.93 7.52 4.37
N VAL A 23 5.62 7.24 4.40
CA VAL A 23 4.67 7.84 3.45
C VAL A 23 4.42 9.33 3.71
N ALA A 24 4.68 9.83 4.92
CA ALA A 24 4.57 11.25 5.25
C ALA A 24 5.62 12.11 4.54
N ARG A 25 6.71 11.51 4.03
CA ARG A 25 7.72 12.20 3.22
C ARG A 25 7.18 12.71 1.88
N PHE A 26 6.07 12.15 1.40
CA PHE A 26 5.49 12.50 0.10
C PHE A 26 4.37 13.55 0.25
N PRO A 27 4.38 14.64 -0.56
CA PRO A 27 3.42 15.74 -0.43
C PRO A 27 1.96 15.33 -0.74
N ASN A 28 1.78 14.26 -1.51
CA ASN A 28 0.47 13.67 -1.83
C ASN A 28 0.04 12.60 -0.82
N CYS A 29 0.66 12.52 0.36
CA CYS A 29 0.22 11.62 1.41
C CYS A 29 -1.25 11.90 1.82
N ARG A 30 -2.00 10.82 2.05
CA ARG A 30 -3.42 10.83 2.41
C ARG A 30 -3.64 9.72 3.44
N ILE A 31 -4.76 9.77 4.16
CA ILE A 31 -5.12 8.74 5.16
C ILE A 31 -5.13 7.33 4.55
N VAL A 32 -5.55 7.20 3.29
CA VAL A 32 -5.58 5.91 2.56
C VAL A 32 -4.21 5.30 2.31
N HIS A 33 -3.14 6.08 2.47
CA HIS A 33 -1.76 5.61 2.37
C HIS A 33 -1.19 5.17 3.73
N LYS A 34 -1.91 5.39 4.84
CA LYS A 34 -1.45 5.07 6.20
C LYS A 34 -1.73 3.63 6.55
N ARG A 35 -0.95 3.08 7.47
CA ARG A 35 -1.03 1.68 7.91
C ARG A 35 -2.40 1.34 8.49
N ALA A 36 -2.94 2.23 9.32
CA ALA A 36 -4.24 2.06 9.96
C ALA A 36 -5.40 1.86 8.97
N TRP A 37 -5.37 2.55 7.82
CA TRP A 37 -6.39 2.35 6.78
C TRP A 37 -6.35 0.93 6.21
N ILE A 38 -5.15 0.41 5.98
CA ILE A 38 -4.93 -0.91 5.38
C ILE A 38 -5.25 -2.02 6.38
N GLU A 39 -4.85 -1.85 7.64
CA GLU A 39 -5.20 -2.76 8.74
C GLU A 39 -6.72 -2.84 8.93
N TRP A 40 -7.42 -1.71 8.82
CA TRP A 40 -8.88 -1.70 8.85
C TRP A 40 -9.50 -2.49 7.68
N LEU A 41 -9.00 -2.28 6.46
CA LEU A 41 -9.47 -3.05 5.30
C LEU A 41 -9.18 -4.55 5.43
N GLU A 42 -8.03 -4.93 5.98
CA GLU A 42 -7.71 -6.33 6.32
C GLU A 42 -8.71 -6.89 7.33
N ALA A 43 -9.02 -6.14 8.39
CA ALA A 43 -10.00 -6.53 9.39
C ALA A 43 -11.43 -6.67 8.83
N CYS A 44 -11.76 -5.93 7.77
CA CYS A 44 -13.01 -6.07 7.02
C CYS A 44 -12.99 -7.24 6.01
N GLY A 45 -11.91 -8.01 5.93
CA GLY A 45 -11.79 -9.15 5.01
C GLY A 45 -11.53 -8.75 3.56
N CYS A 46 -11.09 -7.52 3.29
CA CYS A 46 -10.87 -7.02 1.93
C CYS A 46 -9.59 -7.58 1.26
N GLY A 47 -8.75 -8.35 1.97
CA GLY A 47 -7.56 -8.99 1.41
C GLY A 47 -6.36 -9.01 2.37
N THR A 48 -5.21 -9.44 1.87
CA THR A 48 -3.96 -9.50 2.66
C THR A 48 -3.08 -8.27 2.37
N PRO A 49 -2.62 -7.51 3.37
CA PRO A 49 -1.76 -6.35 3.15
C PRO A 49 -0.47 -6.65 2.40
N LEU A 50 -0.16 -5.81 1.43
CA LEU A 50 1.14 -5.73 0.79
C LEU A 50 1.55 -4.26 0.65
N TYR A 51 2.70 -3.95 1.23
CA TYR A 51 3.31 -2.63 1.20
C TYR A 51 4.42 -2.64 0.17
N LEU A 52 4.34 -1.78 -0.84
CA LEU A 52 5.32 -1.70 -1.91
C LEU A 52 6.07 -0.37 -1.84
N VAL A 53 7.36 -0.45 -2.09
CA VAL A 53 8.23 0.73 -2.26
C VAL A 53 8.87 0.69 -3.64
N PHE A 54 9.03 1.87 -4.20
CA PHE A 54 9.70 2.11 -5.47
C PHE A 54 11.07 2.70 -5.15
N GLU A 55 12.11 1.99 -5.56
CA GLU A 55 13.49 2.36 -5.28
C GLU A 55 14.18 2.81 -6.57
N GLN A 56 14.89 3.93 -6.49
CA GLN A 56 15.69 4.45 -7.58
C GLN A 56 17.03 4.91 -7.00
N ALA A 57 18.12 4.30 -7.47
CA ALA A 57 19.47 4.61 -7.00
C ALA A 57 19.64 4.55 -5.45
N GLY A 58 18.98 3.56 -4.80
CA GLY A 58 19.03 3.37 -3.35
C GLY A 58 18.06 4.25 -2.55
N GLU A 59 17.34 5.17 -3.20
CA GLU A 59 16.36 6.04 -2.57
C GLU A 59 14.94 5.56 -2.83
N ILE A 60 14.10 5.63 -1.80
CA ILE A 60 12.66 5.36 -1.94
C ILE A 60 11.99 6.59 -2.54
N VAL A 61 11.59 6.49 -3.80
CA VAL A 61 10.99 7.60 -4.57
C VAL A 61 9.47 7.54 -4.62
N ALA A 62 8.87 6.40 -4.28
CA ALA A 62 7.43 6.28 -4.05
C ALA A 62 7.13 5.11 -3.11
N ALA A 63 5.96 5.15 -2.48
CA ALA A 63 5.46 4.08 -1.62
C ALA A 63 3.94 3.97 -1.78
N ILE A 64 3.45 2.75 -1.92
CA ILE A 64 2.03 2.47 -2.06
C ILE A 64 1.67 1.28 -1.18
N PRO A 65 0.64 1.41 -0.33
CA PRO A 65 0.06 0.27 0.33
C PRO A 65 -1.13 -0.27 -0.46
N GLY A 66 -1.44 -1.54 -0.26
CA GLY A 66 -2.61 -2.16 -0.86
C GLY A 66 -2.86 -3.54 -0.29
N LEU A 67 -3.84 -4.20 -0.87
CA LEU A 67 -4.23 -5.56 -0.51
C LEU A 67 -4.02 -6.48 -1.70
N LEU A 68 -3.59 -7.69 -1.41
CA LEU A 68 -3.64 -8.81 -2.32
C LEU A 68 -4.97 -9.53 -2.16
N VAL A 69 -5.69 -9.67 -3.27
CA VAL A 69 -6.94 -10.45 -3.36
C VAL A 69 -6.82 -11.52 -4.42
N ARG A 70 -7.51 -12.64 -4.23
CA ARG A 70 -7.59 -13.72 -5.22
C ARG A 70 -8.99 -13.74 -5.83
N LEU A 71 -9.06 -13.50 -7.14
CA LEU A 71 -10.28 -13.61 -7.93
C LEU A 71 -10.13 -14.78 -8.90
N GLY A 72 -10.64 -15.96 -8.51
CA GLY A 72 -10.43 -17.19 -9.26
C GLY A 72 -8.93 -17.51 -9.41
N LEU A 73 -8.45 -17.53 -10.65
CA LEU A 73 -7.04 -17.80 -10.97
C LEU A 73 -6.14 -16.54 -10.90
N LEU A 74 -6.73 -15.35 -10.77
CA LEU A 74 -6.01 -14.09 -10.77
C LEU A 74 -5.66 -13.66 -9.34
N ARG A 75 -4.48 -13.08 -9.15
CA ARG A 75 -4.09 -12.33 -7.95
C ARG A 75 -3.99 -10.86 -8.32
N LEU A 76 -4.78 -10.03 -7.66
CA LEU A 76 -4.83 -8.59 -7.90
C LEU A 76 -4.23 -7.85 -6.70
N TYR A 77 -3.59 -6.73 -7.00
CA TYR A 77 -3.07 -5.79 -6.01
C TYR A 77 -3.81 -4.46 -6.14
N GLY A 78 -4.36 -3.95 -5.04
CA GLY A 78 -5.03 -2.66 -5.00
C GLY A 78 -5.71 -2.36 -3.67
N SER A 79 -6.32 -1.19 -3.56
CA SER A 79 -7.29 -0.85 -2.51
C SER A 79 -8.72 -1.00 -3.08
N PRO A 80 -9.77 -1.11 -2.25
CA PRO A 80 -11.03 -1.78 -2.58
C PRO A 80 -11.59 -1.52 -3.98
N LEU A 81 -12.04 -2.58 -4.65
CA LEU A 81 -12.68 -2.49 -5.96
C LEU A 81 -14.03 -1.76 -5.86
N PRO A 82 -14.48 -1.03 -6.91
CA PRO A 82 -15.78 -0.38 -6.94
C PRO A 82 -16.91 -1.36 -6.58
N GLY A 83 -17.65 -1.08 -5.51
CA GLY A 83 -18.66 -1.98 -4.91
C GLY A 83 -18.36 -2.39 -3.47
N TRP A 84 -17.12 -2.24 -3.01
CA TRP A 84 -16.73 -2.28 -1.61
C TRP A 84 -16.70 -0.87 -1.04
N GLN A 85 -17.89 -0.27 -0.87
CA GLN A 85 -18.01 1.00 -0.14
C GLN A 85 -17.31 0.86 1.21
N THR A 86 -16.69 1.95 1.70
CA THR A 86 -16.21 2.08 3.07
C THR A 86 -17.27 1.48 3.99
N PRO A 87 -17.01 0.36 4.71
CA PRO A 87 -17.95 -0.14 5.70
C PRO A 87 -18.55 1.02 6.49
N ALA A 88 -19.88 1.06 6.57
CA ALA A 88 -20.60 2.17 7.18
C ALA A 88 -20.05 2.40 8.59
N MET A 89 -19.81 3.67 8.96
CA MET A 89 -19.38 4.04 10.31
C MET A 89 -20.54 3.98 11.32
N GLY A 90 -21.44 3.01 11.18
CA GLY A 90 -22.56 2.77 12.09
C GLY A 90 -22.67 1.28 12.42
N PRO A 91 -23.14 0.93 13.63
CA PRO A 91 -23.57 -0.45 13.93
C PRO A 91 -24.75 -0.89 13.07
#